data_AF-K2CEY0-F1
#
_entry.id   AF-K2CEY0-F1
#
_cell.length_a   1.000
_cell.length_b   1.000
_cell.length_c   1.000
_cell.angle_alpha   90.00
_cell.angle_beta   90.00
_cell.angle_gamma   90.00
#
_symmetry.space_group_name_H-M   'P 1'
#
loop_
_entity.id
_entity.type
_entity.pdbx_description
1 polymer ?
#
loop_
_entity_poly.entity_id
_entity_poly.type
_entity_poly.pdbx_seq_one_letter_code
_entity_poly.pdbx_strand_id
1 'polypeptide(L)'
;MWQGWFIAVCIVGGLSCGSLHFFKSDFYRQNKWQALTTLLQIVASASAVFVLGSAFFLVMPNLSLVENRVLFGVITSGLLLAVWGVMQWSYLLPEKMRTGFLVVVVGGCFLIQGRQANIVTLINALSHQQYMQETHAVIAVHINQGGPLQRIHFIIPRSNYPYDRFFMANTALLQLYGQDHYKIAWCSLARGVPGEEKDRQNETIACVNAQPKNTVAVTYSYDAEPFRKTPAMAIVKNHYQEIDPTS
;
A
#
# COMPACT_ATOMS: atom_id res chain seq x y z
N MET A 1 -8.14 -9.85 -8.38
CA MET A 1 -7.89 -10.71 -9.57
C MET A 1 -8.49 -10.19 -10.88
N TRP A 2 -9.79 -9.87 -10.99
CA TRP A 2 -10.43 -9.48 -12.27
C TRP A 2 -9.86 -8.20 -12.93
N GLN A 3 -9.38 -7.23 -12.16
CA GLN A 3 -8.77 -5.99 -12.67
C GLN A 3 -7.49 -6.25 -13.49
N GLY A 4 -6.66 -7.20 -13.05
CA GLY A 4 -5.45 -7.58 -13.79
C GLY A 4 -5.77 -8.22 -15.14
N TRP A 5 -6.83 -9.03 -15.19
CA TRP A 5 -7.35 -9.62 -16.42
C TRP A 5 -7.94 -8.56 -17.36
N PHE A 6 -8.67 -7.57 -16.84
CA PHE A 6 -9.18 -6.46 -17.63
C PHE A 6 -8.05 -5.69 -18.33
N ILE A 7 -6.97 -5.39 -17.61
CA ILE A 7 -5.81 -4.68 -18.16
C ILE A 7 -5.08 -5.54 -19.18
N ALA A 8 -4.89 -6.84 -18.90
CA ALA A 8 -4.30 -7.76 -19.86
C ALA A 8 -5.13 -7.83 -21.16
N VAL A 9 -6.46 -7.87 -21.05
CA VAL A 9 -7.38 -7.84 -22.19
C VAL A 9 -7.30 -6.52 -22.95
N CYS A 10 -7.24 -5.37 -22.27
CA CYS A 10 -7.05 -4.07 -22.92
C CYS A 10 -5.71 -3.96 -23.65
N ILE A 11 -4.63 -4.50 -23.08
CA ILE A 11 -3.30 -4.46 -23.68
C ILE A 11 -3.22 -5.43 -24.87
N VAL A 12 -3.55 -6.70 -24.67
CA VAL A 12 -3.51 -7.73 -25.72
C VAL A 12 -4.49 -7.39 -26.84
N GLY A 13 -5.69 -6.94 -26.48
CA GLY A 13 -6.68 -6.49 -27.45
C GLY A 13 -6.27 -5.20 -28.16
N GLY A 14 -5.67 -4.23 -27.47
CA GLY A 14 -5.17 -2.99 -28.07
C GLY A 14 -4.04 -3.25 -29.05
N LEU A 15 -3.10 -4.12 -28.69
CA LEU A 15 -2.02 -4.59 -29.56
C LEU A 15 -2.56 -5.36 -30.77
N SER A 16 -3.52 -6.25 -30.57
CA SER A 16 -4.13 -7.05 -31.64
C SER A 16 -4.94 -6.18 -32.60
N CYS A 17 -5.76 -5.25 -32.09
CA CYS A 17 -6.54 -4.34 -32.93
C CYS A 17 -5.65 -3.32 -33.66
N GLY A 18 -4.64 -2.76 -32.98
CA GLY A 18 -3.67 -1.87 -33.60
C GLY A 18 -2.86 -2.58 -34.70
N SER A 19 -2.46 -3.82 -34.46
CA SER A 19 -1.78 -4.65 -35.47
C SER A 19 -2.70 -5.03 -36.63
N LEU A 20 -3.95 -5.42 -36.37
CA LEU A 20 -4.93 -5.72 -37.42
C LEU A 20 -5.25 -4.48 -38.28
N HIS A 21 -5.38 -3.30 -37.68
CA HIS A 21 -5.54 -2.05 -38.42
C HIS A 21 -4.30 -1.74 -39.29
N PHE A 22 -3.09 -2.04 -38.79
CA PHE A 22 -1.85 -1.90 -39.53
C PHE A 22 -1.75 -2.88 -40.72
N PHE A 23 -2.16 -4.14 -40.53
CA PHE A 23 -2.06 -5.19 -41.56
C PHE A 23 -3.20 -5.15 -42.60
N LYS A 24 -4.39 -4.68 -42.24
CA LYS A 24 -5.59 -4.79 -43.10
C LYS A 24 -5.77 -3.63 -44.10
N SER A 25 -4.83 -2.70 -44.22
CA SER A 25 -5.15 -1.42 -44.85
C SER A 25 -4.19 -0.98 -45.95
N ASP A 26 -4.80 -0.59 -47.08
CA ASP A 26 -4.27 0.35 -48.07
C ASP A 26 -3.70 1.66 -47.44
N PHE A 27 -3.87 1.88 -46.14
CA PHE A 27 -3.28 2.95 -45.32
C PHE A 27 -1.75 2.92 -45.23
N TYR A 28 -1.08 1.75 -45.23
CA TYR A 28 0.39 1.72 -45.34
C TYR A 28 0.86 2.20 -46.73
N ARG A 29 0.04 2.00 -47.76
CA ARG A 29 0.32 2.44 -49.13
C ARG A 29 0.00 3.92 -49.36
N GLN A 30 -1.05 4.45 -48.72
CA GLN A 30 -1.50 5.85 -48.89
C GLN A 30 -0.94 6.84 -47.85
N ASN A 31 -0.71 6.44 -46.59
CA ASN A 31 -0.28 7.32 -45.49
C ASN A 31 0.83 6.69 -44.63
N LYS A 32 1.97 6.38 -45.27
CA LYS A 32 3.16 5.75 -44.63
C LYS A 32 3.58 6.40 -43.30
N TRP A 33 3.56 7.73 -43.23
CA TRP A 33 3.97 8.48 -42.04
C TRP A 33 3.06 8.21 -40.85
N GLN A 34 1.75 8.18 -41.08
CA GLN A 34 0.77 7.95 -40.02
C GLN A 34 0.86 6.51 -39.51
N ALA A 35 1.04 5.53 -40.40
CA ALA A 35 1.27 4.14 -40.04
C ALA A 35 2.57 3.93 -39.22
N LEU A 36 3.65 4.63 -39.59
CA LEU A 36 4.92 4.58 -38.86
C LEU A 36 4.76 5.17 -37.45
N THR A 37 4.05 6.30 -37.31
CA THR A 37 3.79 6.92 -36.00
C THR A 37 2.96 6.02 -35.09
N THR A 38 1.97 5.30 -35.63
CA THR A 38 1.16 4.35 -34.86
C THR A 38 2.00 3.15 -34.40
N LEU A 39 2.85 2.61 -35.26
CA LEU A 39 3.78 1.52 -34.90
C LEU A 39 4.76 1.97 -33.80
N LEU A 40 5.33 3.16 -33.94
CA LEU A 40 6.25 3.73 -32.96
C LEU A 40 5.56 3.97 -31.60
N GLN A 41 4.31 4.43 -31.61
CA GLN A 41 3.49 4.57 -30.41
C GLN A 41 3.22 3.21 -29.73
N ILE A 42 2.94 2.16 -30.52
CA ILE A 42 2.74 0.80 -30.00
C ILE A 42 4.02 0.30 -29.31
N VAL A 43 5.17 0.40 -29.98
CA VAL A 43 6.47 -0.06 -29.45
C VAL A 43 6.91 0.75 -28.23
N ALA A 44 6.77 2.08 -28.26
CA ALA A 44 7.11 2.95 -27.14
C ALA A 44 6.21 2.69 -25.92
N SER A 45 4.90 2.48 -26.14
CA SER A 45 3.97 2.16 -25.05
C SER A 45 4.30 0.79 -24.43
N ALA A 46 4.53 -0.24 -25.25
CA ALA A 46 4.93 -1.56 -24.78
C ALA A 46 6.25 -1.55 -23.98
N SER A 47 7.22 -0.75 -24.44
CA SER A 47 8.51 -0.58 -23.74
C SER A 47 8.35 0.16 -22.42
N ALA A 48 7.52 1.22 -22.38
CA ALA A 48 7.20 1.93 -21.15
C ALA A 48 6.48 1.04 -20.13
N VAL A 49 5.57 0.15 -20.57
CA VAL A 49 4.93 -0.87 -19.70
C VAL A 49 5.97 -1.77 -19.07
N PHE A 50 6.90 -2.27 -19.87
CA PHE A 50 7.92 -3.20 -19.41
C PHE A 50 8.86 -2.54 -18.41
N VAL A 51 9.28 -1.30 -18.66
CA VAL A 51 10.16 -0.54 -17.76
C VAL A 51 9.44 -0.15 -16.47
N LEU A 52 8.22 0.38 -16.56
CA LEU A 52 7.44 0.73 -15.37
C LEU A 52 7.15 -0.51 -14.52
N GLY A 53 6.67 -1.60 -15.15
CA GLY A 53 6.44 -2.88 -14.48
C GLY A 53 7.69 -3.43 -13.79
N SER A 54 8.87 -3.24 -14.38
CA SER A 54 10.15 -3.71 -13.83
C SER A 54 10.75 -2.79 -12.76
N ALA A 55 10.60 -1.47 -12.89
CA ALA A 55 11.08 -0.48 -11.93
C ALA A 55 10.38 -0.61 -10.56
N PHE A 56 9.11 -1.03 -10.55
CA PHE A 56 8.38 -1.28 -9.31
C PHE A 56 8.90 -2.48 -8.49
N PHE A 57 9.51 -3.48 -9.14
CA PHE A 57 10.21 -4.57 -8.44
C PHE A 57 11.48 -4.10 -7.72
N LEU A 58 12.11 -3.03 -8.21
CA LEU A 58 13.35 -2.47 -7.63
C LEU A 58 13.08 -1.53 -6.44
N VAL A 59 11.98 -0.78 -6.45
CA VAL A 59 11.70 0.26 -5.43
C VAL A 59 11.03 -0.28 -4.17
N MET A 60 10.27 -1.38 -4.26
CA MET A 60 9.63 -2.02 -3.10
C MET A 60 9.96 -3.52 -3.07
N PRO A 61 10.97 -3.97 -2.29
CA PRO A 61 11.43 -5.36 -2.33
C PRO A 61 10.65 -6.33 -1.41
N ASN A 62 9.82 -5.84 -0.47
CA ASN A 62 9.25 -6.72 0.58
C ASN A 62 7.97 -7.47 0.17
N LEU A 63 8.02 -8.79 0.00
CA LEU A 63 7.02 -9.61 -0.70
C LEU A 63 5.60 -9.70 -0.09
N SER A 64 5.30 -9.11 1.07
CA SER A 64 4.02 -9.35 1.78
C SER A 64 2.82 -8.56 1.27
N LEU A 65 3.02 -7.46 0.52
CA LEU A 65 1.93 -6.55 0.06
C LEU A 65 1.87 -6.50 -1.47
N VAL A 66 1.78 -7.67 -2.11
CA VAL A 66 1.66 -7.79 -3.57
C VAL A 66 0.42 -7.04 -4.08
N GLU A 67 -0.68 -7.04 -3.31
CA GLU A 67 -1.93 -6.41 -3.72
C GLU A 67 -1.83 -4.89 -3.86
N ASN A 68 -1.19 -4.19 -2.91
CA ASN A 68 -1.01 -2.74 -3.00
C ASN A 68 -0.06 -2.31 -4.13
N ARG A 69 0.91 -3.15 -4.49
CA ARG A 69 1.84 -2.89 -5.62
C ARG A 69 1.17 -3.01 -6.96
N VAL A 70 0.37 -4.07 -7.12
CA VAL A 70 -0.45 -4.26 -8.30
C VAL A 70 -1.43 -3.10 -8.39
N LEU A 71 -2.12 -2.74 -7.29
CA LEU A 71 -3.04 -1.60 -7.27
C LEU A 71 -2.36 -0.29 -7.70
N PHE A 72 -1.19 0.05 -7.15
CA PHE A 72 -0.53 1.33 -7.46
C PHE A 72 0.09 1.37 -8.86
N GLY A 73 0.68 0.27 -9.33
CA GLY A 73 1.20 0.14 -10.70
C GLY A 73 0.07 0.16 -11.73
N VAL A 74 -1.05 -0.50 -11.43
CA VAL A 74 -2.28 -0.49 -12.23
C VAL A 74 -2.93 0.90 -12.25
N ILE A 75 -2.97 1.61 -11.12
CA ILE A 75 -3.58 2.94 -11.05
C ILE A 75 -2.74 3.97 -11.81
N THR A 76 -1.41 3.95 -11.66
CA THR A 76 -0.52 4.98 -12.26
C THR A 76 -0.16 4.72 -13.72
N SER A 77 0.07 3.47 -14.12
CA SER A 77 0.42 3.11 -15.51
C SER A 77 -0.72 2.40 -16.24
N GLY A 78 -1.54 1.62 -15.54
CA GLY A 78 -2.65 0.86 -16.12
C GLY A 78 -3.80 1.73 -16.62
N LEU A 79 -4.05 2.92 -16.04
CA LEU A 79 -5.05 3.85 -16.56
C LEU A 79 -4.66 4.40 -17.94
N LEU A 80 -3.42 4.85 -18.11
CA LEU A 80 -2.91 5.34 -19.40
C LEU A 80 -2.94 4.25 -20.48
N LEU A 81 -2.60 3.01 -20.10
CA LEU A 81 -2.61 1.86 -21.00
C LEU A 81 -4.03 1.37 -21.33
N ALA A 82 -4.95 1.41 -20.37
CA ALA A 82 -6.35 1.10 -20.61
C ALA A 82 -6.99 2.15 -21.54
N VAL A 83 -6.72 3.45 -21.31
CA VAL A 83 -7.15 4.53 -22.21
C VAL A 83 -6.61 4.30 -23.61
N TRP A 84 -5.33 4.00 -23.75
CA TRP A 84 -4.70 3.73 -25.04
C TRP A 84 -5.29 2.48 -25.73
N GLY A 85 -5.45 1.37 -25.02
CA GLY A 85 -6.02 0.13 -25.56
C GLY A 85 -7.47 0.28 -26.00
N VAL A 86 -8.30 0.94 -25.18
CA VAL A 86 -9.70 1.25 -25.51
C VAL A 86 -9.78 2.23 -26.69
N MET A 87 -8.84 3.16 -26.81
CA MET A 87 -8.73 4.05 -27.98
C MET A 87 -8.45 3.25 -29.25
N GLN A 88 -7.58 2.23 -29.20
CA GLN A 88 -7.36 1.33 -30.34
C GLN A 88 -8.63 0.53 -30.72
N TRP A 89 -9.42 0.08 -29.74
CA TRP A 89 -10.70 -0.60 -29.99
C TRP A 89 -11.75 0.32 -30.61
N SER A 90 -11.74 1.60 -30.22
CA SER A 90 -12.70 2.57 -30.75
C SER A 90 -12.59 2.73 -32.28
N TYR A 91 -11.44 2.43 -32.88
CA TYR A 91 -11.28 2.47 -34.34
C TYR A 91 -12.11 1.41 -35.09
N LEU A 92 -12.53 0.33 -34.43
CA LEU A 92 -13.46 -0.66 -34.98
C LEU A 92 -14.91 -0.14 -35.06
N LEU A 93 -15.22 0.96 -34.37
CA LEU A 93 -16.54 1.57 -34.33
C LEU A 93 -16.63 2.75 -35.33
N PRO A 94 -17.85 3.06 -35.83
CA PRO A 94 -18.09 4.25 -36.63
C PRO A 94 -17.66 5.53 -35.89
N GLU A 95 -17.11 6.50 -36.61
CA GLU A 95 -16.50 7.72 -36.05
C GLU A 95 -17.40 8.47 -35.06
N LYS A 96 -18.71 8.54 -35.35
CA LYS A 96 -19.73 9.19 -34.50
C LYS A 96 -19.90 8.54 -33.12
N MET A 97 -19.51 7.28 -32.96
CA MET A 97 -19.66 6.51 -31.71
C MET A 97 -18.38 6.41 -30.89
N ARG A 98 -17.22 6.79 -31.45
CA ARG A 98 -15.90 6.57 -30.84
C ARG A 98 -15.74 7.31 -29.52
N THR A 99 -16.08 8.59 -29.51
CA THR A 99 -15.96 9.44 -28.30
C THR A 99 -16.90 8.96 -27.20
N GLY A 100 -18.14 8.58 -27.54
CA GLY A 100 -19.10 8.02 -26.58
C GLY A 100 -18.63 6.70 -25.98
N PHE A 101 -18.09 5.79 -26.80
CA PHE A 101 -17.52 4.53 -26.35
C PHE A 101 -16.33 4.73 -25.40
N LEU A 102 -15.40 5.63 -25.75
CA LEU A 102 -14.26 5.98 -24.90
C LEU A 102 -14.70 6.52 -23.54
N VAL A 103 -15.62 7.48 -23.53
CA VAL A 103 -16.12 8.09 -22.29
C VAL A 103 -16.83 7.07 -21.42
N VAL A 104 -17.68 6.21 -22.01
CA VAL A 104 -18.43 5.20 -21.25
C VAL A 104 -17.51 4.13 -20.67
N VAL A 105 -16.57 3.59 -21.46
CA VAL A 105 -15.69 2.50 -21.02
C VAL A 105 -14.64 3.01 -20.03
N VAL A 106 -13.90 4.08 -20.37
CA VAL A 106 -12.87 4.64 -19.48
C VAL A 106 -13.50 5.28 -18.25
N GLY A 107 -14.58 6.05 -18.42
CA GLY A 107 -15.29 6.69 -17.32
C GLY A 107 -15.92 5.68 -16.37
N GLY A 108 -16.55 4.62 -16.91
CA GLY A 108 -17.08 3.52 -16.13
C GLY A 108 -15.98 2.80 -15.32
N CYS A 109 -14.85 2.47 -15.95
CA CYS A 109 -13.71 1.87 -15.26
C CYS A 109 -13.14 2.79 -14.17
N PHE A 110 -13.00 4.08 -14.45
CA PHE A 110 -12.52 5.06 -13.48
C PHE A 110 -13.46 5.17 -12.27
N LEU A 111 -14.77 5.22 -12.49
CA LEU A 111 -15.75 5.27 -11.41
C LEU A 111 -15.75 4.00 -10.55
N ILE A 112 -15.66 2.82 -11.18
CA ILE A 112 -15.60 1.54 -10.47
C ILE A 112 -14.32 1.43 -9.64
N GLN A 113 -13.16 1.74 -10.24
CA GLN A 113 -11.88 1.69 -9.53
C GLN A 113 -11.78 2.77 -8.46
N GLY A 114 -12.24 3.98 -8.74
CA GLY A 114 -12.32 5.07 -7.78
C GLY A 114 -13.19 4.70 -6.58
N ARG A 115 -14.35 4.07 -6.81
CA ARG A 115 -15.22 3.55 -5.73
C ARG A 115 -14.50 2.47 -4.91
N GLN A 116 -13.86 1.51 -5.54
CA GLN A 116 -13.15 0.43 -4.84
C GLN A 116 -11.97 0.97 -4.02
N ALA A 117 -11.15 1.86 -4.61
CA ALA A 117 -10.06 2.51 -3.91
C ALA A 117 -10.56 3.34 -2.72
N ASN A 118 -11.67 4.06 -2.88
CA ASN A 118 -12.27 4.83 -1.80
C ASN A 118 -12.77 3.93 -0.65
N ILE A 119 -13.44 2.81 -0.96
CA ILE A 119 -13.89 1.84 0.05
C ILE A 119 -12.70 1.26 0.82
N VAL A 120 -11.66 0.79 0.12
CA VAL A 120 -10.46 0.22 0.77
C VAL A 120 -9.73 1.28 1.61
N THR A 121 -9.60 2.50 1.10
CA THR A 121 -8.97 3.61 1.84
C THR A 121 -9.77 3.95 3.10
N LEU A 122 -11.10 4.02 3.00
CA LEU A 122 -11.98 4.29 4.12
C LEU A 122 -11.91 3.18 5.18
N ILE A 123 -11.96 1.92 4.76
CA ILE A 123 -11.83 0.76 5.64
C ILE A 123 -10.49 0.80 6.38
N ASN A 124 -9.40 1.04 5.66
CA ASN A 124 -8.06 1.17 6.25
C ASN A 124 -7.97 2.36 7.20
N ALA A 125 -8.62 3.49 6.89
CA ALA A 125 -8.65 4.65 7.79
C ALA A 125 -9.44 4.36 9.07
N LEU A 126 -10.59 3.70 8.96
CA LEU A 126 -11.41 3.29 10.10
C LEU A 126 -10.69 2.28 10.99
N SER A 127 -10.01 1.29 10.40
CA SER A 127 -9.23 0.32 11.18
C SER A 127 -8.08 1.01 11.92
N HIS A 128 -7.32 1.90 11.25
CA HIS A 128 -6.31 2.72 11.92
C HIS A 128 -6.88 3.55 13.06
N GLN A 129 -8.03 4.19 12.87
CA GLN A 129 -8.69 4.96 13.92
C GLN A 129 -9.05 4.08 15.12
N GLN A 130 -9.60 2.89 14.89
CA GLN A 130 -9.91 1.95 15.96
C GLN A 130 -8.64 1.53 16.72
N TYR A 131 -7.55 1.18 16.03
CA TYR A 131 -6.29 0.84 16.69
C TYR A 131 -5.71 1.98 17.52
N MET A 132 -5.87 3.21 17.07
CA MET A 132 -5.45 4.39 17.82
C MET A 132 -6.27 4.55 19.10
N GLN A 133 -7.58 4.36 19.04
CA GLN A 133 -8.46 4.40 20.20
C GLN A 133 -8.16 3.27 21.19
N GLU A 134 -7.92 2.04 20.70
CA GLU A 134 -7.54 0.90 21.54
C GLU A 134 -6.19 1.12 22.22
N THR A 135 -5.18 1.58 21.46
CA THR A 135 -3.86 1.92 22.00
C THR A 135 -3.97 2.98 23.08
N HIS A 136 -4.72 4.05 22.82
CA HIS A 136 -5.00 5.10 23.79
C HIS A 136 -5.69 4.54 25.05
N ALA A 137 -6.75 3.74 24.89
CA ALA A 137 -7.50 3.18 26.01
C ALA A 137 -6.62 2.29 26.90
N VAL A 138 -5.80 1.41 26.31
CA VAL A 138 -4.88 0.54 27.07
C VAL A 138 -3.85 1.35 27.86
N ILE A 139 -3.25 2.36 27.23
CA ILE A 139 -2.27 3.23 27.90
C ILE A 139 -2.95 4.04 29.01
N ALA A 140 -4.14 4.59 28.74
CA ALA A 140 -4.92 5.36 29.71
C ALA A 140 -5.27 4.52 30.95
N VAL A 141 -5.72 3.27 30.75
CA VAL A 141 -6.03 2.35 31.85
C VAL A 141 -4.77 2.08 32.70
N HIS A 142 -3.62 1.83 32.07
CA HIS A 142 -2.35 1.61 32.79
C HIS A 142 -1.95 2.82 33.64
N ILE A 143 -2.08 4.03 33.09
CA ILE A 143 -1.78 5.28 33.80
C ILE A 143 -2.76 5.53 34.95
N ASN A 144 -4.06 5.34 34.71
CA ASN A 144 -5.11 5.58 35.70
C ASN A 144 -5.05 4.61 36.89
N GLN A 145 -4.45 3.43 36.72
CA GLN A 145 -4.16 2.49 37.81
C GLN A 145 -3.01 2.96 38.71
N GLY A 146 -2.41 4.13 38.44
CA GLY A 146 -1.30 4.71 39.20
C GLY A 146 0.06 4.08 38.90
N GLY A 147 0.16 3.25 37.87
CA GLY A 147 1.40 2.60 37.47
C GLY A 147 2.34 3.55 36.72
N PRO A 148 3.67 3.49 36.95
CA PRO A 148 4.62 4.17 36.09
C PRO A 148 4.56 3.56 34.68
N LEU A 149 4.60 4.42 33.65
CA LEU A 149 4.68 4.00 32.25
C LEU A 149 6.08 4.29 31.71
N GLN A 150 6.89 3.25 31.58
CA GLN A 150 8.25 3.34 31.03
C GLN A 150 8.38 2.59 29.71
N ARG A 151 7.46 1.68 29.41
CA ARG A 151 7.46 0.88 28.19
C ARG A 151 6.05 0.68 27.63
N ILE A 152 5.92 0.82 26.31
CA ILE A 152 4.75 0.35 25.56
C ILE A 152 5.23 -0.79 24.66
N HIS A 153 4.62 -1.96 24.82
CA HIS A 153 4.95 -3.14 24.04
C HIS A 153 3.79 -3.52 23.13
N PHE A 154 4.03 -3.55 21.83
CA PHE A 154 3.04 -3.92 20.83
C PHE A 154 3.21 -5.38 20.41
N ILE A 155 2.14 -6.15 20.53
CA ILE A 155 2.04 -7.47 19.89
C ILE A 155 1.32 -7.26 18.56
N ILE A 156 1.98 -7.64 17.46
CA ILE A 156 1.50 -7.38 16.10
C ILE A 156 1.53 -8.65 15.24
N PRO A 157 0.64 -8.78 14.24
CA PRO A 157 0.74 -9.85 13.26
C PRO A 157 1.92 -9.63 12.32
N ARG A 158 2.47 -10.72 11.75
CA ARG A 158 3.60 -10.68 10.81
C ARG A 158 3.31 -9.92 9.51
N SER A 159 2.04 -9.78 9.14
CA SER A 159 1.60 -8.95 8.01
C SER A 159 1.85 -7.46 8.24
N ASN A 160 1.97 -7.02 9.49
CA ASN A 160 2.09 -5.61 9.84
C ASN A 160 3.52 -5.14 9.97
N TYR A 161 3.72 -3.87 9.60
CA TYR A 161 4.98 -3.19 9.81
C TYR A 161 5.09 -2.65 11.24
N PRO A 162 6.18 -2.94 11.98
CA PRO A 162 6.31 -2.59 13.39
C PRO A 162 6.51 -1.08 13.64
N TYR A 163 7.10 -0.35 12.69
CA TYR A 163 7.50 1.03 12.93
C TYR A 163 6.32 1.99 13.11
N ASP A 164 5.16 1.68 12.53
CA ASP A 164 3.95 2.51 12.67
C ASP A 164 3.51 2.62 14.13
N ARG A 165 3.88 1.62 14.95
CA ARG A 165 3.59 1.59 16.39
C ARG A 165 4.29 2.70 17.17
N PHE A 166 5.43 3.20 16.68
CA PHE A 166 6.08 4.37 17.25
C PHE A 166 5.16 5.60 17.18
N PHE A 167 4.57 5.85 16.01
CA PHE A 167 3.67 6.98 15.81
C PHE A 167 2.34 6.81 16.55
N MET A 168 1.83 5.58 16.64
CA MET A 168 0.62 5.28 17.42
C MET A 168 0.84 5.57 18.91
N ALA A 169 1.94 5.09 19.48
CA ALA A 169 2.30 5.36 20.87
C ALA A 169 2.50 6.87 21.11
N ASN A 170 3.21 7.56 20.22
CA ASN A 170 3.42 9.01 20.33
C ASN A 170 2.09 9.77 20.34
N THR A 171 1.18 9.44 19.43
CA THR A 171 -0.11 10.13 19.35
C THR A 171 -0.99 9.84 20.57
N ALA A 172 -1.00 8.60 21.07
CA ALA A 172 -1.73 8.26 22.28
C ALA A 172 -1.16 9.00 23.52
N LEU A 173 0.17 9.04 23.66
CA LEU A 173 0.83 9.76 24.75
C LEU A 173 0.60 11.27 24.67
N LEU A 174 0.60 11.84 23.46
CA LEU A 174 0.29 13.24 23.23
C LEU A 174 -1.11 13.62 23.73
N GLN A 175 -2.10 12.76 23.49
CA GLN A 175 -3.48 12.98 23.94
C GLN A 175 -3.62 12.83 25.47
N LEU A 176 -2.83 11.96 26.08
CA LEU A 176 -2.93 11.65 27.52
C LEU A 176 -2.13 12.61 28.40
N TYR A 177 -0.90 12.95 28.00
CA TYR A 177 0.02 13.78 28.79
C TYR A 177 0.13 15.22 28.29
N GLY A 178 -0.28 15.52 27.05
CA GLY A 178 0.00 16.80 26.41
C GLY A 178 1.41 16.89 25.79
N GLN A 179 1.72 18.03 25.17
CA GLN A 179 3.05 18.30 24.58
C GLN A 179 4.12 18.44 25.68
N ASP A 180 5.36 18.07 25.37
CA ASP A 180 6.57 18.24 26.22
C ASP A 180 6.61 17.51 27.57
N HIS A 181 5.55 16.77 27.94
CA HIS A 181 5.48 16.02 29.19
C HIS A 181 6.12 14.62 29.14
N TYR A 182 6.50 14.16 27.94
CA TYR A 182 7.14 12.85 27.74
C TYR A 182 8.15 12.91 26.59
N LYS A 183 9.08 11.95 26.60
CA LYS A 183 9.87 11.58 25.43
C LYS A 183 9.52 10.17 25.02
N ILE A 184 9.72 9.85 23.74
CA ILE A 184 9.50 8.51 23.21
C ILE A 184 10.77 8.01 22.55
N ALA A 185 11.13 6.75 22.81
CA ALA A 185 12.31 6.13 22.25
C ALA A 185 11.95 4.78 21.61
N TRP A 186 12.50 4.51 20.42
CA TRP A 186 12.36 3.19 19.79
C TRP A 186 13.43 2.25 20.36
N CYS A 187 13.00 1.23 21.10
CA CYS A 187 13.87 0.22 21.71
C CYS A 187 13.64 -1.17 21.12
N SER A 188 13.46 -1.25 19.82
CA SER A 188 13.38 -2.51 19.06
C SER A 188 14.30 -2.46 17.85
N LEU A 189 14.42 -3.58 17.15
CA LEU A 189 15.26 -3.71 15.96
C LEU A 189 14.97 -2.57 14.97
N ALA A 190 16.03 -1.86 14.58
CA ALA A 190 15.94 -0.78 13.61
C ALA A 190 15.66 -1.33 12.21
N ARG A 191 15.03 -0.50 11.37
CA ARG A 191 14.73 -0.85 9.98
C ARG A 191 16.01 -1.26 9.23
N GLY A 192 15.98 -2.41 8.57
CA GLY A 192 17.06 -2.90 7.73
C GLY A 192 18.19 -3.61 8.48
N VAL A 193 18.09 -3.76 9.80
CA VAL A 193 19.03 -4.59 10.57
C VAL A 193 18.62 -6.06 10.44
N PRO A 194 19.54 -6.97 10.07
CA PRO A 194 19.22 -8.39 9.96
C PRO A 194 18.99 -9.03 11.35
N GLY A 195 17.99 -9.92 11.41
CA GLY A 195 17.62 -10.70 12.59
C GLY A 195 16.12 -10.59 12.92
N GLU A 196 15.68 -11.33 13.94
CA GLU A 196 14.34 -11.23 14.51
C GLU A 196 14.39 -10.62 15.92
N GLU A 197 13.36 -9.86 16.28
CA GLU A 197 13.27 -9.19 17.59
C GLU A 197 13.29 -10.18 18.77
N LYS A 198 12.78 -11.40 18.55
CA LYS A 198 12.78 -12.49 19.55
C LYS A 198 14.20 -12.88 19.98
N ASP A 199 15.19 -12.75 19.08
CA ASP A 199 16.57 -13.16 19.33
C ASP A 199 17.39 -12.04 20.01
N ARG A 200 16.88 -10.81 19.99
CA ARG A 200 17.55 -9.60 20.51
C ARG A 200 16.90 -9.00 21.75
N GLN A 201 16.09 -9.80 22.47
CA GLN A 201 15.39 -9.35 23.68
C GLN A 201 16.34 -8.74 24.74
N ASN A 202 17.58 -9.22 24.85
CA ASN A 202 18.55 -8.64 25.77
C ASN A 202 18.95 -7.21 25.38
N GLU A 203 19.14 -6.95 24.08
CA GLU A 203 19.43 -5.61 23.54
C GLU A 203 18.23 -4.67 23.73
N THR A 204 17.03 -5.16 23.42
CA THR A 204 15.77 -4.44 23.65
C THR A 204 15.64 -4.01 25.10
N ILE A 205 15.83 -4.93 26.05
CA ILE A 205 15.71 -4.63 27.48
C ILE A 205 16.83 -3.71 27.98
N ALA A 206 18.05 -3.86 27.46
CA ALA A 206 19.13 -2.92 27.76
C ALA A 206 18.79 -1.50 27.30
N CYS A 207 18.20 -1.35 26.10
CA CYS A 207 17.71 -0.06 25.62
C CYS A 207 16.64 0.52 26.54
N VAL A 208 15.63 -0.28 26.94
CA VAL A 208 14.56 0.16 27.84
C VAL A 208 15.12 0.65 29.17
N ASN A 209 16.03 -0.13 29.78
CA ASN A 209 16.61 0.20 31.08
C ASN A 209 17.53 1.42 31.04
N ALA A 210 18.16 1.71 29.90
CA ALA A 210 18.99 2.88 29.70
C ALA A 210 18.18 4.18 29.53
N GLN A 211 16.85 4.09 29.31
CA GLN A 211 16.03 5.28 29.10
C GLN A 211 15.80 6.06 30.40
N PRO A 212 15.82 7.41 30.33
CA PRO A 212 15.43 8.27 31.45
C PRO A 212 13.98 8.00 31.92
N LYS A 213 13.67 8.34 33.18
CA LYS A 213 12.33 8.13 33.78
C LYS A 213 11.17 8.82 33.03
N ASN A 214 11.43 9.90 32.31
CA ASN A 214 10.44 10.64 31.52
C ASN A 214 10.36 10.17 30.06
N THR A 215 11.04 9.08 29.71
CA THR A 215 11.08 8.53 28.36
C THR A 215 10.35 7.20 28.33
N VAL A 216 9.36 7.09 27.44
CA VAL A 216 8.60 5.87 27.20
C VAL A 216 9.25 5.10 26.04
N ALA A 217 9.73 3.90 26.34
CA ALA A 217 10.31 3.02 25.34
C ALA A 217 9.21 2.28 24.57
N VAL A 218 9.27 2.32 23.23
CA VAL A 218 8.39 1.54 22.35
C VAL A 218 9.13 0.29 21.90
N THR A 219 8.46 -0.85 22.05
CA THR A 219 8.98 -2.15 21.62
C THR A 219 7.89 -2.95 20.93
N TYR A 220 8.25 -3.97 20.15
CA TYR A 220 7.28 -4.87 19.54
C TYR A 220 7.66 -6.35 19.68
N SER A 221 6.71 -7.25 19.42
CA SER A 221 6.95 -8.66 19.09
C SER A 221 5.89 -9.11 18.10
N TYR A 222 6.17 -10.15 17.31
CA TYR A 222 5.12 -10.76 16.52
C TYR A 222 4.22 -11.68 17.37
N ASP A 223 3.04 -12.01 16.86
CA ASP A 223 2.17 -13.00 17.47
C ASP A 223 2.92 -14.32 17.73
N ALA A 224 2.69 -14.90 18.90
CA ALA A 224 3.37 -16.09 19.44
C ALA A 224 4.89 -15.95 19.70
N GLU A 225 5.52 -14.81 19.44
CA GLU A 225 6.92 -14.59 19.82
C GLU A 225 7.04 -14.24 21.31
N PRO A 226 7.99 -14.87 22.04
CA PRO A 226 8.21 -14.56 23.43
C PRO A 226 8.85 -13.18 23.59
N PHE A 227 8.43 -12.43 24.61
CA PHE A 227 9.04 -11.16 24.98
C PHE A 227 9.21 -11.07 26.50
N ARG A 228 10.24 -10.35 26.95
CA ARG A 228 10.48 -10.16 28.39
C ARG A 228 9.55 -9.06 28.93
N LYS A 229 8.70 -9.38 29.91
CA LYS A 229 7.84 -8.39 30.59
C LYS A 229 8.64 -7.53 31.56
N THR A 230 8.27 -6.27 31.69
CA THR A 230 8.81 -5.32 32.68
C THR A 230 7.67 -4.74 33.53
N PRO A 231 7.89 -4.35 34.81
CA PRO A 231 6.83 -3.89 35.70
C PRO A 231 6.10 -2.62 35.21
N ALA A 232 6.82 -1.68 34.59
CA ALA A 232 6.30 -0.39 34.11
C ALA A 232 5.92 -0.45 32.62
N MET A 233 5.15 -1.47 32.22
CA MET A 233 4.86 -1.76 30.82
C MET A 233 3.37 -1.88 30.51
N ALA A 234 2.90 -1.14 29.52
CA ALA A 234 1.60 -1.36 28.89
C ALA A 234 1.76 -2.34 27.70
N ILE A 235 0.90 -3.36 27.62
CA ILE A 235 0.89 -4.32 26.51
C ILE A 235 -0.32 -4.04 25.62
N VAL A 236 -0.05 -3.68 24.38
CA VAL A 236 -1.07 -3.37 23.37
C VAL A 236 -1.11 -4.50 22.35
N LYS A 237 -2.29 -5.10 22.16
CA LYS A 237 -2.49 -6.19 21.20
C LYS A 237 -3.22 -5.65 19.97
N ASN A 238 -2.48 -5.21 18.97
CA ASN A 238 -3.07 -4.65 17.74
C ASN A 238 -3.02 -5.70 16.63
N HIS A 239 -4.12 -6.45 16.48
CA HIS A 239 -4.31 -7.35 15.36
C HIS A 239 -4.88 -6.55 14.19
N TYR A 240 -4.11 -6.39 13.10
CA TYR A 240 -4.76 -6.03 11.85
C TYR A 240 -5.62 -7.21 11.44
N GLN A 241 -6.93 -7.02 11.50
CA GLN A 241 -7.79 -7.79 10.62
C GLN A 241 -7.79 -7.00 9.32
N GLU A 242 -7.13 -7.53 8.28
CA GLU A 242 -7.50 -7.17 6.92
C GLU A 242 -8.99 -7.51 6.81
N ILE A 243 -9.83 -6.48 6.80
CA ILE A 243 -11.25 -6.67 6.54
C ILE A 243 -11.30 -7.08 5.08
N ASP A 244 -11.64 -8.35 4.84
CA ASP A 244 -11.80 -8.87 3.50
C ASP A 244 -12.85 -8.02 2.77
N PRO A 245 -12.49 -7.26 1.72
CA PRO A 245 -13.43 -6.41 1.01
C PRO A 245 -14.49 -7.21 0.24
N THR A 246 -14.45 -8.54 0.32
CA THR A 246 -15.45 -9.45 -0.25
C THR A 246 -16.50 -9.98 0.74
N SER A 247 -16.40 -9.63 2.04
CA SER A 247 -17.44 -9.94 3.05
C SER A 247 -18.60 -8.95 3.04
#